data_AF-A0A838JLA5-F1
#
_entry.id   AF-A0A838JLA5-F1
#
_cell.length_a   1.000
_cell.length_b   1.000
_cell.length_c   1.000
_cell.angle_alpha   90.00
_cell.angle_beta   90.00
_cell.angle_gamma   90.00
#
_symmetry.space_group_name_H-M   'P 1'
#
loop_
_entity.id
_entity.type
_entity.pdbx_description
1 polymer ?
#
loop_
_entity_poly.entity_id
_entity_poly.type
_entity_poly.pdbx_seq_one_letter_code
_entity_poly.pdbx_strand_id
1 'polypeptide(L)' 'MKRRIAITREVFPEVVDRLRQHFEVKSNAADTPLAGAALAAFIADCEGMMTTIADRVDAD' A
#
# COMPACT_ATOMS: atom_id res chain seq x y z
N MET A 1 7.23 -18.18 -0.96
CA MET A 1 6.14 -17.27 -1.36
C MET A 1 6.63 -15.85 -1.16
N LYS A 2 6.28 -14.90 -2.05
CA LYS A 2 6.63 -13.49 -1.87
C LYS A 2 5.71 -12.88 -0.80
N ARG A 3 6.24 -11.98 0.02
CA ARG A 3 5.45 -11.22 1.01
C ARG A 3 4.56 -10.22 0.28
N ARG A 4 3.34 -9.99 0.77
CA ARG A 4 2.42 -9.01 0.17
C ARG A 4 2.57 -7.64 0.80
N ILE A 5 2.69 -6.60 -0.03
CA ILE A 5 2.79 -5.21 0.44
C ILE A 5 1.75 -4.32 -0.22
N ALA A 6 1.28 -3.31 0.52
CA ALA A 6 0.39 -2.27 0.02
C ALA A 6 1.16 -0.97 -0.25
N ILE A 7 0.80 -0.27 -1.32
CA ILE A 7 1.22 1.11 -1.60
C ILE A 7 -0.02 2.00 -1.53
N THR A 8 -0.05 2.95 -0.59
CA THR A 8 -1.26 3.71 -0.24
C THR A 8 -1.55 4.90 -1.16
N ARG A 9 -0.56 5.33 -1.96
CA ARG A 9 -0.66 6.47 -2.88
C ARG A 9 -0.16 6.09 -4.27
N GLU A 10 -0.50 6.88 -5.27
CA GLU A 10 0.13 6.74 -6.59
C GLU A 10 1.63 7.03 -6.48
N VAL A 11 2.42 6.20 -7.15
CA VAL A 11 3.86 6.36 -7.35
C VAL A 11 4.20 6.04 -8.80
N PHE A 12 5.40 6.44 -9.25
CA PHE A 12 5.85 6.14 -10.60
C PHE A 12 5.79 4.63 -10.90
N PRO A 13 5.34 4.21 -12.10
CA PRO A 13 5.21 2.79 -12.45
C PRO A 13 6.51 1.98 -12.25
N GLU A 14 7.67 2.59 -12.51
CA GLU A 14 8.98 1.97 -12.30
C GLU A 14 9.25 1.56 -10.84
N VAL A 15 8.68 2.27 -9.87
CA VAL A 15 8.79 1.92 -8.44
C VAL A 15 7.97 0.66 -8.16
N VAL A 16 6.75 0.59 -8.69
CA VAL A 16 5.88 -0.60 -8.57
C VAL A 16 6.54 -1.81 -9.23
N ASP A 17 7.10 -1.63 -10.42
CA ASP A 17 7.75 -2.72 -11.16
C ASP A 17 9.01 -3.22 -10.45
N ARG A 18 9.81 -2.32 -9.88
CA ARG A 18 10.94 -2.69 -9.03
C ARG A 18 10.50 -3.48 -7.79
N LEU A 19 9.41 -3.09 -7.13
CA LEU A 19 8.89 -3.81 -5.96
C LEU A 19 8.34 -5.19 -6.33
N ARG A 20 7.67 -5.33 -7.48
CA ARG A 20 7.13 -6.61 -7.98
C ARG A 20 8.22 -7.68 -8.19
N GLN A 21 9.47 -7.28 -8.38
CA GLN A 21 10.59 -8.23 -8.44
C GLN A 21 10.76 -9.01 -7.12
N HIS A 22 10.39 -8.42 -5.98
CA HIS A 22 10.59 -8.98 -4.64
C HIS A 22 9.29 -9.32 -3.89
N PHE A 23 8.20 -8.61 -4.16
CA PHE A 23 6.94 -8.68 -3.42
C PHE A 23 5.73 -8.95 -4.32
N GLU A 24 4.64 -9.41 -3.72
CA GLU A 24 3.31 -9.24 -4.30
C GLU A 24 2.82 -7.82 -3.94
N VAL A 25 2.52 -7.00 -4.96
CA VAL A 25 2.26 -5.57 -4.76
C VAL A 25 0.79 -5.25 -5.00
N LYS A 26 0.11 -4.76 -3.95
CA LYS A 26 -1.22 -4.14 -4.00
C LYS A 26 -1.04 -2.63 -4.08
N SER A 27 -1.46 -1.99 -5.18
CA SER A 27 -1.18 -0.56 -5.43
C SER A 27 -2.46 0.26 -5.50
N ASN A 28 -2.53 1.37 -4.78
CA ASN A 28 -3.55 2.41 -4.97
C ASN A 28 -3.16 3.34 -6.12
N ALA A 29 -3.11 2.82 -7.35
CA ALA A 29 -2.67 3.58 -8.52
C ALA A 29 -3.65 4.69 -8.94
N ALA A 30 -4.91 4.62 -8.51
CA ALA A 30 -5.90 5.66 -8.74
C ALA A 30 -5.79 6.83 -7.75
N ASP A 31 -4.80 6.77 -6.84
CA ASP A 31 -4.57 7.74 -5.76
C ASP A 31 -5.83 8.07 -4.95
N THR A 32 -6.73 7.09 -4.80
CA THR A 32 -8.00 7.31 -4.10
C THR A 32 -7.71 7.55 -2.62
N PRO A 33 -8.25 8.61 -1.98
CA PRO A 33 -8.01 8.85 -0.56
C PRO A 33 -8.43 7.65 0.30
N LEU A 34 -7.49 7.14 1.11
CA LEU A 34 -7.72 6.07 2.06
C LEU A 34 -7.53 6.62 3.48
N ALA A 35 -8.48 6.35 4.38
CA ALA A 35 -8.39 6.74 5.79
C ALA A 35 -9.22 5.79 6.68
N GLY A 36 -8.83 5.66 7.95
CA GLY A 36 -9.54 4.85 8.96
C GLY A 36 -9.87 3.45 8.44
N ALA A 37 -11.14 3.05 8.54
CA ALA A 37 -11.62 1.73 8.10
C ALA A 37 -11.33 1.41 6.63
N ALA A 38 -11.31 2.41 5.74
CA ALA A 38 -10.99 2.18 4.33
C ALA A 38 -9.51 1.84 4.13
N LEU A 39 -8.61 2.52 4.86
CA LEU A 39 -7.18 2.18 4.87
C LEU A 39 -6.95 0.81 5.49
N ALA A 40 -7.55 0.53 6.66
CA ALA A 40 -7.46 -0.76 7.34
C ALA A 40 -7.92 -1.92 6.45
N ALA A 41 -9.08 -1.77 5.79
CA ALA A 41 -9.58 -2.76 4.85
C ALA A 41 -8.67 -2.93 3.62
N PHE A 42 -8.10 -1.83 3.11
CA PHE A 42 -7.18 -1.87 1.99
C PHE A 42 -5.89 -2.65 2.31
N ILE A 43 -5.43 -2.66 3.57
CA ILE A 43 -4.16 -3.31 3.95
C ILE A 43 -4.33 -4.63 4.71
N ALA A 44 -5.56 -5.05 5.01
CA ALA A 44 -5.85 -6.18 5.90
C ALA A 44 -5.18 -7.52 5.49
N ASP A 45 -4.89 -7.71 4.20
CA ASP A 45 -4.24 -8.90 3.65
C ASP A 45 -2.76 -8.68 3.30
N CYS A 46 -2.15 -7.58 3.76
CA CYS A 46 -0.78 -7.20 3.46
C CYS A 46 0.11 -7.32 4.71
N GLU A 47 1.35 -7.75 4.49
CA GLU A 47 2.38 -7.92 5.53
C GLU A 47 3.23 -6.66 5.71
N GLY A 48 3.07 -5.67 4.83
CA GLY A 48 3.73 -4.37 4.91
C GLY A 48 2.98 -3.30 4.12
N MET A 49 3.24 -2.04 4.46
CA MET A 49 2.62 -0.87 3.83
C MET A 49 3.69 0.20 3.55
N MET A 50 3.74 0.70 2.32
CA MET A 50 4.48 1.91 1.98
C MET A 50 3.56 3.11 2.18
N THR A 51 3.81 3.84 3.26
CA THR A 51 3.02 4.99 3.71
C THR A 51 3.58 6.33 3.24
N THR A 52 2.77 7.36 3.39
CA THR A 52 3.12 8.77 3.26
C THR A 52 2.67 9.54 4.50
N ILE A 53 2.94 10.85 4.55
CA ILE A 53 2.48 11.71 5.66
C ILE A 53 0.94 11.80 5.75
N ALA A 54 0.21 11.43 4.69
CA ALA A 54 -1.25 11.43 4.69
C ALA A 54 -1.86 10.19 5.38
N ASP A 55 -1.09 9.12 5.53
CA ASP A 55 -1.57 7.88 6.14
C ASP A 55 -1.52 7.99 7.66
N ARG A 56 -2.70 7.99 8.28
CA ARG A 56 -2.81 7.92 9.74
C ARG A 56 -2.66 6.46 10.18
N VAL A 57 -1.60 6.18 10.93
CA VAL A 57 -1.31 4.87 11.51
C VAL A 57 -1.45 4.98 13.03
N ASP A 58 -2.53 4.43 13.56
CA ASP A 58 -2.84 4.38 14.98
C ASP A 58 -3.41 3.00 15.37
N ALA A 59 -3.93 2.88 16.59
CA ALA A 59 -4.44 1.63 17.14
C ALA A 59 -5.96 1.44 16.90
N ASP A 60 -6.63 2.45 16.33
CA ASP A 60 -8.06 2.45 16.03
C ASP A 60 -8.33 1.81 14.65
#